data_AF-A0A1V5WWX8-F1
#
_entry.id   AF-A0A1V5WWX8-F1
#
_cell.length_a   1.000
_cell.length_b   1.000
_cell.length_c   1.000
_cell.angle_alpha   90.00
_cell.angle_beta   90.00
_cell.angle_gamma   90.00
#
_symmetry.space_group_name_H-M   'P 1'
#
loop_
_entity.id
_entity.type
_entity.pdbx_description
1 polymer ?
#
loop_
_entity_poly.entity_id
_entity_poly.type
_entity_poly.pdbx_seq_one_letter_code
_entity_poly.pdbx_strand_id
1 'polypeptide(L)'
;MSKRALTILLLISLFLNAGIIGGFIVMNVFRHNHIEHHYQKPPDGLPPKNMGKFVPPDRFDPQIAALRDSFFKTKRELMEELSKDPIDEVKVKAIIEKSVEAQSNMERAMGYKMLEWRKTMTAQEAEEHFSSRMARLDNQEERINQRRKAK
;
A
#
# COMPACT_ATOMS: atom_id res chain seq x y z
N MET A 1 -33.85 -38.46 29.08
CA MET A 1 -32.76 -37.45 29.19
C MET A 1 -32.37 -37.33 30.66
N SER A 2 -31.10 -37.57 31.02
CA SER A 2 -30.67 -37.46 32.41
C SER A 2 -30.44 -35.99 32.78
N LYS A 3 -30.78 -35.60 34.02
CA LYS A 3 -30.56 -34.23 34.53
C LYS A 3 -29.09 -33.80 34.36
N ARG A 4 -28.17 -34.75 34.50
CA ARG A 4 -26.72 -34.56 34.32
C ARG A 4 -26.36 -34.18 32.87
N ALA A 5 -26.94 -34.85 31.87
CA ALA A 5 -26.70 -34.52 30.47
C ALA A 5 -27.23 -33.12 30.11
N LEU A 6 -28.38 -32.74 30.67
CA LEU A 6 -28.95 -31.41 30.48
C LEU A 6 -28.04 -30.32 31.08
N THR A 7 -27.52 -30.53 32.29
CA THR A 7 -26.58 -29.60 32.93
C THR A 7 -25.28 -29.45 32.13
N ILE A 8 -24.74 -30.54 31.60
CA ILE A 8 -23.53 -30.51 30.76
C ILE A 8 -23.77 -29.68 29.49
N LEU A 9 -24.87 -29.91 28.79
CA LEU A 9 -25.21 -29.13 27.59
C LEU A 9 -25.43 -27.64 27.89
N LEU A 10 -26.00 -27.32 29.05
CA LEU A 10 -26.26 -25.95 29.46
C LEU A 10 -24.96 -25.20 29.78
N LEU A 11 -24.01 -25.89 30.42
CA LEU A 11 -22.66 -25.34 30.66
C LEU A 11 -21.90 -25.13 29.35
N ILE A 12 -21.94 -26.11 28.43
CA ILE A 12 -21.31 -25.97 27.11
C ILE A 12 -21.87 -24.77 26.36
N SER A 13 -23.20 -24.62 26.33
CA SER A 13 -23.87 -23.47 25.72
C SER A 13 -23.46 -22.14 26.37
N LEU A 14 -23.37 -22.10 27.70
CA LEU A 14 -22.97 -20.90 28.43
C LEU A 14 -21.55 -20.47 28.09
N PHE A 15 -20.58 -21.40 28.11
CA PHE A 15 -19.19 -21.09 27.79
C PHE A 15 -18.99 -20.71 26.32
N LEU A 16 -19.72 -21.35 25.40
CA LEU A 16 -19.65 -21.00 23.97
C LEU A 16 -20.15 -19.57 23.73
N ASN A 17 -21.29 -19.20 24.34
CA ASN A 17 -21.85 -17.86 24.23
C ASN A 17 -20.95 -16.81 24.91
N ALA A 18 -20.40 -17.11 26.08
CA ALA A 18 -19.47 -16.23 26.77
C ALA A 18 -18.18 -16.00 25.96
N GLY A 19 -17.66 -17.03 25.29
CA GLY A 19 -16.51 -16.93 24.40
C GLY A 19 -16.78 -16.06 23.18
N ILE A 20 -17.95 -16.19 22.55
CA ILE A 20 -18.35 -15.37 21.40
C ILE A 20 -18.49 -13.90 21.83
N ILE A 21 -19.22 -13.62 22.91
CA ILE A 21 -19.43 -12.25 23.40
C ILE A 21 -18.10 -11.62 23.85
N GLY A 22 -17.28 -12.37 24.60
CA GLY A 22 -15.95 -11.92 25.01
C GLY A 22 -15.04 -11.64 23.81
N GLY A 23 -15.07 -12.51 22.79
CA GLY A 23 -14.35 -12.30 21.53
C GLY A 23 -14.79 -11.04 20.80
N PHE A 24 -16.10 -10.75 20.73
CA PHE A 24 -16.61 -9.51 20.15
C PHE A 24 -16.18 -8.26 20.91
N ILE A 25 -16.18 -8.30 22.24
CA ILE A 25 -15.74 -7.16 23.07
C ILE A 25 -14.24 -6.91 22.88
N VAL A 26 -13.41 -7.96 22.94
CA VAL A 26 -11.96 -7.88 22.70
C VAL A 26 -11.69 -7.39 21.27
N MET A 27 -12.28 -8.00 20.26
CA MET A 27 -12.11 -7.51 18.88
C MET A 27 -12.54 -6.06 18.74
N ASN A 28 -13.65 -5.64 19.36
CA ASN A 28 -14.09 -4.26 19.23
C ASN A 28 -13.12 -3.29 19.92
N VAL A 29 -12.68 -3.57 21.15
CA VAL A 29 -11.75 -2.71 21.91
C VAL A 29 -10.36 -2.67 21.25
N PHE A 30 -9.78 -3.82 20.93
CA PHE A 30 -8.43 -3.86 20.35
C PHE A 30 -8.40 -3.38 18.90
N ARG A 31 -9.46 -3.61 18.11
CA ARG A 31 -9.56 -3.06 16.74
C ARG A 31 -9.86 -1.56 16.74
N HIS A 32 -10.66 -1.04 17.68
CA HIS A 32 -10.84 0.41 17.82
C HIS A 32 -9.52 1.10 18.14
N ASN A 33 -8.78 0.58 19.13
CA ASN A 33 -7.48 1.15 19.51
C ASN A 33 -6.47 1.09 18.36
N HIS A 34 -6.48 0.03 17.53
CA HIS A 34 -5.62 -0.05 16.35
C HIS A 34 -6.02 0.94 15.24
N ILE A 35 -7.32 1.20 15.04
CA ILE A 35 -7.80 2.17 14.06
C ILE A 35 -7.53 3.61 14.53
N GLU A 36 -7.76 3.92 15.81
CA GLU A 36 -7.45 5.25 16.37
C GLU A 36 -5.96 5.59 16.25
N HIS A 37 -5.07 4.64 16.56
CA HIS A 37 -3.62 4.89 16.48
C HIS A 37 -3.09 5.17 15.07
N HIS A 38 -3.79 4.73 14.02
CA HIS A 38 -3.37 4.92 12.63
C HIS A 38 -4.13 6.01 11.87
N TYR A 39 -5.31 6.41 12.34
CA TYR A 39 -6.17 7.40 11.66
C TYR A 39 -6.43 8.68 12.46
N GLN A 40 -5.98 8.81 13.71
CA GLN A 40 -5.99 10.09 14.40
C GLN A 40 -4.94 11.03 13.77
N LYS A 41 -5.44 11.97 12.95
CA LYS A 41 -4.72 13.20 12.62
C LYS A 41 -4.55 13.97 13.95
N PRO A 42 -3.33 14.25 14.43
CA PRO A 42 -3.14 14.87 15.74
C PRO A 42 -3.91 16.21 15.82
N PRO A 43 -4.60 16.50 16.96
CA PRO A 43 -5.50 17.66 17.08
C PRO A 43 -4.81 19.01 16.94
N ASP A 44 -3.50 19.05 17.19
CA ASP A 44 -2.65 20.21 16.98
C ASP A 44 -1.47 19.76 16.13
N GLY A 45 -1.33 20.40 14.96
CA GLY A 45 -0.41 20.02 13.90
C GLY A 45 1.07 20.18 14.28
N LEU A 46 1.58 19.27 15.11
CA LEU A 46 2.97 18.90 15.04
C LEU A 46 3.14 18.13 13.73
N PRO A 47 3.89 18.65 12.75
CA PRO A 47 4.19 17.88 11.56
C PRO A 47 4.80 16.54 12.00
N PRO A 48 4.50 15.44 11.30
CA PRO A 48 5.12 14.15 11.61
C PRO A 48 6.63 14.37 11.71
N LYS A 49 7.27 13.65 12.64
CA LYS A 49 8.68 13.62 13.10
C LYS A 49 9.76 13.46 11.99
N ASN A 50 9.51 14.12 10.87
CA ASN A 50 10.22 14.26 9.61
C ASN A 50 10.44 15.76 9.34
N MET A 51 10.39 16.63 10.36
CA MET A 51 10.98 17.97 10.28
C MET A 51 12.48 17.80 10.04
N GLY A 52 12.87 17.84 8.77
CA GLY A 52 14.23 17.61 8.28
C GLY A 52 14.36 16.53 7.21
N LYS A 53 13.34 15.69 6.96
CA LYS A 53 13.40 14.79 5.78
C LYS A 53 12.90 15.55 4.57
N PHE A 54 13.85 15.98 3.76
CA PHE A 54 13.65 16.49 2.41
C PHE A 54 12.65 15.58 1.66
N VAL A 55 11.44 16.09 1.40
CA VAL A 55 10.33 15.30 0.83
C VAL A 55 10.49 15.25 -0.69
N PRO A 56 10.46 14.07 -1.33
CA PRO A 56 10.57 13.98 -2.79
C PRO A 56 9.48 14.78 -3.51
N PRO A 57 9.81 15.42 -4.64
CA PRO A 57 8.90 16.26 -5.43
C PRO A 57 7.70 15.49 -6.00
N ASP A 58 7.80 14.16 -6.10
CA ASP A 58 6.77 13.24 -6.58
C ASP A 58 5.41 13.42 -5.87
N ARG A 59 5.41 13.95 -4.64
CA ARG A 59 4.18 14.19 -3.85
C ARG A 59 3.48 15.52 -4.15
N PHE A 60 4.13 16.44 -4.88
CA PHE A 60 3.66 17.83 -5.03
C PHE A 60 3.49 18.29 -6.48
N ASP A 61 3.96 17.53 -7.48
CA ASP A 61 3.80 17.93 -8.89
C ASP A 61 2.43 17.46 -9.45
N PRO A 62 1.51 18.39 -9.77
CA PRO A 62 0.20 18.04 -10.32
C PRO A 62 0.28 17.34 -11.67
N GLN A 63 1.32 17.59 -12.47
CA GLN A 63 1.52 16.95 -13.77
C GLN A 63 1.91 15.48 -13.60
N ILE A 64 2.82 15.18 -12.66
CA ILE A 64 3.16 13.79 -12.33
C ILE A 64 1.94 13.06 -11.76
N ALA A 65 1.15 13.71 -10.91
CA ALA A 65 -0.09 13.14 -10.39
C ALA A 65 -1.07 12.79 -11.53
N ALA A 66 -1.27 13.68 -12.50
CA ALA A 66 -2.12 13.43 -13.65
C ALA A 66 -1.60 12.28 -14.53
N LEU A 67 -0.29 12.20 -14.77
CA LEU A 67 0.33 11.09 -15.51
C LEU A 67 0.14 9.75 -14.80
N ARG A 68 0.30 9.72 -13.48
CA ARG A 68 0.04 8.53 -12.66
C ARG A 68 -1.42 8.10 -12.73
N ASP A 69 -2.34 9.04 -12.63
CA ASP A 69 -3.77 8.73 -12.69
C ASP A 69 -4.17 8.21 -14.07
N SER A 70 -3.56 8.72 -15.14
CA SER A 70 -3.68 8.19 -16.51
C SER A 70 -3.17 6.74 -16.60
N PHE A 71 -1.98 6.45 -16.06
CA PHE A 71 -1.44 5.08 -16.01
C PHE A 71 -2.30 4.12 -15.19
N PHE A 72 -2.89 4.57 -14.08
CA PHE A 72 -3.83 3.73 -13.31
C PHE A 72 -5.15 3.52 -14.06
N LYS A 73 -5.59 4.49 -14.87
CA LYS A 73 -6.73 4.31 -15.76
C LYS A 73 -6.46 3.22 -16.79
N THR A 74 -5.30 3.23 -17.47
CA THR A 74 -4.96 2.19 -18.46
C THR A 74 -4.88 0.80 -17.83
N LYS A 75 -4.36 0.68 -16.60
CA LYS A 75 -4.38 -0.59 -15.87
C LYS A 75 -5.80 -1.09 -15.59
N ARG A 76 -6.72 -0.21 -15.20
CA ARG A 76 -8.13 -0.58 -14.99
C ARG A 76 -8.78 -1.02 -16.29
N GLU A 77 -8.59 -0.26 -17.36
CA GLU A 77 -9.06 -0.61 -18.71
C GLU A 77 -8.55 -2.00 -19.13
N LEU A 78 -7.28 -2.32 -18.84
CA LEU A 78 -6.69 -3.63 -19.15
C LEU A 78 -7.35 -4.76 -18.36
N MET A 79 -7.52 -4.58 -17.04
CA MET A 79 -8.14 -5.60 -16.19
C MET A 79 -9.61 -5.82 -16.57
N GLU A 80 -10.32 -4.76 -16.92
CA GLU A 80 -11.71 -4.85 -17.39
C GLU A 80 -11.80 -5.64 -18.70
N GLU A 81 -10.94 -5.35 -19.67
CA GLU A 81 -10.98 -6.06 -20.96
C GLU A 81 -10.58 -7.53 -20.81
N LEU A 82 -9.56 -7.82 -20.00
CA LEU A 82 -9.13 -9.21 -19.72
C LEU A 82 -10.17 -10.03 -18.95
N SER A 83 -11.13 -9.39 -18.29
CA SER A 83 -12.19 -10.07 -17.54
C SER A 83 -13.37 -10.53 -18.39
N LYS A 84 -13.41 -10.17 -19.68
CA LYS A 84 -14.50 -10.48 -20.60
C LYS A 84 -14.36 -11.86 -21.22
N ASP A 85 -15.49 -12.40 -21.65
CA ASP A 85 -15.58 -13.64 -22.44
C ASP A 85 -16.52 -13.39 -23.64
N PRO A 86 -16.05 -13.48 -24.90
CA PRO A 86 -14.67 -13.78 -25.29
C PRO A 86 -13.71 -12.60 -25.07
N ILE A 87 -12.41 -12.90 -25.00
CA ILE A 87 -11.36 -11.87 -24.92
C ILE A 87 -11.16 -11.22 -26.29
N ASP A 88 -11.21 -9.90 -26.35
CA ASP A 88 -10.82 -9.11 -27.53
C ASP A 88 -9.29 -8.87 -27.52
N GLU A 89 -8.54 -9.77 -28.16
CA GLU A 89 -7.09 -9.68 -28.22
C GLU A 89 -6.56 -8.40 -28.89
N VAL A 90 -7.26 -7.87 -29.88
CA VAL A 90 -6.84 -6.66 -30.60
C VAL A 90 -6.91 -5.47 -29.65
N LYS A 91 -8.00 -5.37 -28.90
CA LYS A 91 -8.19 -4.31 -27.92
C LYS A 91 -7.26 -4.44 -26.73
N VAL A 92 -7.02 -5.65 -26.22
CA VAL A 92 -6.04 -5.89 -25.14
C VAL A 92 -4.64 -5.43 -25.55
N LYS A 93 -4.17 -5.79 -26.76
CA LYS A 93 -2.86 -5.35 -27.26
C LYS A 93 -2.77 -3.82 -27.35
N ALA A 94 -3.81 -3.16 -27.84
CA ALA A 94 -3.86 -1.70 -27.89
C ALA A 94 -3.79 -1.05 -26.49
N ILE A 95 -4.47 -1.63 -25.49
CA ILE A 95 -4.42 -1.13 -24.10
C ILE A 95 -3.02 -1.33 -23.50
N ILE A 96 -2.35 -2.45 -23.80
CA ILE A 96 -0.97 -2.71 -23.35
C ILE A 96 -0.02 -1.63 -23.88
N GLU A 97 -0.05 -1.33 -25.18
CA GLU A 97 0.81 -0.29 -25.78
C GLU A 97 0.56 1.08 -25.13
N LYS A 98 -0.70 1.46 -24.97
CA LYS A 98 -1.09 2.70 -24.26
C LYS A 98 -0.60 2.71 -22.81
N SER A 99 -0.63 1.57 -22.13
CA SER A 99 -0.15 1.46 -20.75
C SER A 99 1.38 1.60 -20.66
N VAL A 100 2.13 1.04 -21.61
CA VAL A 100 3.58 1.20 -21.69
C VAL A 100 3.96 2.65 -21.97
N GLU A 101 3.26 3.31 -22.89
CA GLU A 101 3.45 4.74 -23.17
C GLU A 101 3.17 5.59 -21.93
N ALA A 102 2.03 5.37 -21.27
CA ALA A 102 1.66 6.10 -20.06
C ALA A 102 2.68 5.93 -18.92
N GLN A 103 3.17 4.70 -18.72
CA GLN A 103 4.22 4.43 -17.74
C GLN A 103 5.51 5.16 -18.11
N SER A 104 5.95 5.05 -19.36
CA SER A 104 7.19 5.67 -19.84
C SER A 104 7.18 7.19 -19.67
N ASN A 105 6.05 7.83 -19.97
CA ASN A 105 5.87 9.27 -19.80
C ASN A 105 5.89 9.69 -18.33
N MET A 106 5.21 8.93 -17.46
CA MET A 106 5.23 9.15 -16.01
C MET A 106 6.65 9.01 -15.43
N GLU A 107 7.35 7.91 -15.74
CA GLU A 107 8.71 7.66 -15.27
C GLU A 107 9.70 8.73 -15.76
N ARG A 108 9.57 9.17 -17.01
CA ARG A 108 10.38 10.25 -17.56
C ARG A 108 10.16 11.57 -16.81
N ALA A 109 8.90 11.93 -16.55
CA ALA A 109 8.56 13.15 -15.80
C ALA A 109 9.10 13.09 -14.36
N MET A 110 8.92 11.96 -13.67
CA MET A 110 9.48 11.74 -12.33
C MET A 110 11.01 11.82 -12.34
N GLY A 111 11.67 11.21 -13.31
CA GLY A 111 13.12 11.26 -13.47
C GLY A 111 13.65 12.67 -13.64
N TYR A 112 13.03 13.48 -14.51
CA TYR A 112 13.42 14.87 -14.70
C TYR A 112 13.17 15.72 -13.46
N LYS A 113 12.02 15.57 -12.78
CA LYS A 113 11.78 16.28 -11.51
C LYS A 113 12.76 15.87 -10.42
N MET A 114 13.12 14.59 -10.34
CA MET A 114 14.13 14.12 -9.41
C MET A 114 15.51 14.71 -9.73
N LEU A 115 15.85 14.90 -11.02
CA LEU A 115 17.08 15.57 -11.44
C LEU A 115 17.07 17.07 -11.10
N GLU A 116 15.97 17.77 -11.38
CA GLU A 116 15.80 19.18 -10.97
C GLU A 116 15.98 19.34 -9.46
N TRP A 117 15.38 18.44 -8.68
CA TRP A 117 15.49 18.42 -7.24
C TRP A 117 16.90 18.08 -6.76
N ARG A 118 17.59 17.13 -7.40
CA ARG A 118 19.00 16.84 -7.12
C ARG A 118 19.87 18.08 -7.29
N LYS A 119 19.59 18.95 -8.27
CA LYS A 119 20.35 20.18 -8.52
C LYS A 119 20.19 21.23 -7.42
N THR A 120 19.14 21.15 -6.59
CA THR A 120 18.95 22.08 -5.45
C THR A 120 19.68 21.63 -4.19
N MET A 121 20.25 20.42 -4.18
CA MET A 121 20.95 19.85 -3.02
C MET A 121 22.46 20.01 -3.12
N THR A 122 23.12 20.16 -1.97
CA THR A 122 24.58 19.96 -1.86
C THR A 122 24.98 18.51 -2.13
N ALA A 123 26.28 18.25 -2.31
CA ALA A 123 26.79 16.90 -2.51
C ALA A 123 26.50 15.99 -1.32
N GLN A 124 26.69 16.49 -0.09
CA GLN A 124 26.46 15.73 1.13
C GLN A 124 24.98 15.40 1.34
N GLU A 125 24.07 16.38 1.17
CA GLU A 125 22.62 16.14 1.29
C GLU A 125 22.13 15.11 0.27
N ALA A 126 22.65 15.16 -0.95
CA ALA A 126 22.33 14.17 -1.96
C ALA A 126 22.86 12.79 -1.62
N GLU A 127 24.09 12.69 -1.12
CA GLU A 127 24.67 11.43 -0.68
C GLU A 127 23.83 10.79 0.41
N GLU A 128 23.50 11.53 1.47
CA GLU A 128 22.66 11.05 2.57
C GLU A 128 21.27 10.61 2.06
N HIS A 129 20.65 11.41 1.20
CA HIS A 129 19.31 11.11 0.71
C HIS A 129 19.28 9.91 -0.24
N PHE A 130 20.12 9.89 -1.28
CA PHE A 130 20.08 8.86 -2.32
C PHE A 130 20.69 7.53 -1.86
N SER A 131 21.75 7.54 -1.04
CA SER A 131 22.33 6.30 -0.49
C SER A 131 21.34 5.54 0.39
N SER A 132 20.59 6.24 1.23
CA SER A 132 19.55 5.63 2.07
C SER A 132 18.43 5.00 1.24
N ARG A 133 18.11 5.57 0.07
CA ARG A 133 17.12 5.03 -0.86
C ARG A 133 17.65 3.79 -1.58
N MET A 134 18.90 3.79 -2.03
CA MET A 134 19.54 2.61 -2.63
C MET A 134 19.56 1.42 -1.66
N ALA A 135 20.02 1.63 -0.44
CA ALA A 135 20.07 0.57 0.57
C ALA A 135 18.69 -0.06 0.83
N ARG A 136 17.60 0.72 0.76
CA ARG A 136 16.23 0.17 0.87
C ARG A 136 15.85 -0.70 -0.31
N LEU A 137 16.26 -0.34 -1.52
CA LEU A 137 16.00 -1.13 -2.72
C LEU A 137 16.75 -2.46 -2.66
N ASP A 138 18.02 -2.45 -2.27
CA ASP A 138 18.84 -3.66 -2.12
C ASP A 138 18.22 -4.62 -1.09
N ASN A 139 17.82 -4.09 0.08
CA ASN A 139 17.14 -4.86 1.11
C ASN A 139 15.80 -5.45 0.64
N GLN A 140 15.06 -4.70 -0.18
CA GLN A 140 13.79 -5.18 -0.73
C GLN A 140 14.02 -6.32 -1.72
N GLU A 141 15.00 -6.18 -2.61
CA GLU A 141 15.40 -7.22 -3.55
C GLU A 141 15.85 -8.49 -2.82
N GLU A 142 16.70 -8.35 -1.80
CA GLU A 142 17.18 -9.48 -1.01
C GLU A 142 16.01 -10.25 -0.37
N ARG A 143 15.06 -9.55 0.25
CA ARG A 143 13.86 -10.17 0.83
C ARG A 143 13.02 -10.91 -0.21
N ILE A 144 12.87 -10.36 -1.41
CA ILE A 144 12.14 -11.01 -2.50
C ILE A 144 12.86 -12.29 -2.92
N ASN A 145 14.19 -12.23 -3.06
CA ASN A 145 15.01 -13.37 -3.46
C ASN A 145 15.02 -14.47 -2.40
N GLN A 146 15.08 -14.12 -1.11
CA GLN A 146 14.95 -15.08 -0.02
C GLN A 146 13.60 -15.81 -0.06
N ARG A 147 12.49 -15.09 -0.30
CA ARG A 147 11.16 -15.70 -0.46
C ARG A 147 11.04 -16.63 -1.65
N ARG A 148 11.76 -16.34 -2.75
CA ARG A 148 11.80 -17.21 -3.93
C ARG A 148 12.57 -18.51 -3.67
N LYS A 149 13.67 -18.44 -2.90
CA LYS A 149 14.48 -19.62 -2.54
C LYS A 149 13.83 -20.51 -1.48
N ALA A 150 12.91 -19.95 -0.69
CA ALA A 150 12.16 -20.68 0.34
C ALA A 150 10.91 -21.40 -0.20
N LYS A 151 10.63 -21.30 -1.50
CA LYS A 151 9.57 -22.04 -2.21
C LYS A 151 10.21 -23.13 -3.05
#